data_AF-A0A816LK48-F1
#
_entry.id   AF-A0A816LK48-F1
#
_cell.length_a   1.000
_cell.length_b   1.000
_cell.length_c   1.000
_cell.angle_alpha   90.00
_cell.angle_beta   90.00
_cell.angle_gamma   90.00
#
_symmetry.space_group_name_H-M   'P 1'
#
loop_
_entity.id
_entity.type
_entity.pdbx_description
1 polymer ?
#
loop_
_entity_poly.entity_id
_entity_poly.type
_entity_poly.pdbx_seq_one_letter_code
_entity_poly.pdbx_strand_id
1 'polypeptide(L)'
;MENLLDTTTKQIGTIQQEEIEDDPVPDLNPHNNTTIPQQSFNGDIHAWRKNQPTKNKRTSEVFRQLSQACRDRLVRTPTVIMMVGLPARGKTYIARKLARYLHWTGIQTKVFNVGDYRRDAVKGYAGKEFFDPDNTEAVAIRNSYAQHALEDMCDYLQNEGEVAIFDATNTTRERRRTVYNHCVEACGFRVFFVESICDSEEVIQANIREVKLKSPDYKGVLDTVAVEDFLSRIELYAKQYEPIDDKNDEKDYSFIKIFNCGERFLVHKTRGNIQSRVIYFLMNIHVLPRTIYLTRHGESEKNVQQRIGGNAPLSEAGKVYAEALAEYIENEKLSDLIVWTSQRQQTIDTAAKVYAPKEQWKALNGINAGIFEGLTYREVAERYPEEFAARDRSKYYYRYPSGESYHDLIARFEPVIMELERAENLLVICHQAVARCILAYFLDKDAESVPNIEVPLHTVIKLTPMAYGCMMESIPLSVRAVNTYHSKPKNCAPNRSVAEPSNQFGELDLEPKTVSTRTQIIYQNSGTAIKTTDTSGNQMQPLDNVASDTILNNSFSSVHDSLTKQASDVNPTN
;
A
#
# COMPACT_ATOMS: atom_id res chain seq x y z
N MET A 1 1.30 50.45 17.38
CA MET A 1 0.78 49.07 17.37
C MET A 1 0.87 48.56 18.80
N GLU A 2 -0.03 49.00 19.67
CA GLU A 2 0.09 48.73 21.12
C GLU A 2 -1.28 48.69 21.83
N ASN A 3 -2.37 48.41 21.10
CA ASN A 3 -3.74 48.42 21.64
C ASN A 3 -4.59 47.25 21.14
N LEU A 4 -4.06 46.02 21.14
CA LEU A 4 -4.83 44.82 20.74
C LEU A 4 -4.54 43.55 21.57
N LEU A 5 -4.01 43.70 22.79
CA LEU A 5 -3.73 42.56 23.69
C LEU A 5 -4.50 42.57 25.02
N ASP A 6 -5.45 43.49 25.23
CA ASP A 6 -6.03 43.73 26.57
C ASP A 6 -7.50 43.33 26.74
N THR A 7 -8.03 42.40 25.93
CA THR A 7 -9.46 42.04 25.97
C THR A 7 -9.78 40.54 26.11
N THR A 8 -8.85 39.71 26.60
CA THR A 8 -9.14 38.27 26.81
C THR A 8 -8.67 37.70 28.15
N THR A 9 -8.63 38.53 29.21
CA THR A 9 -8.27 38.05 30.56
C THR A 9 -9.26 38.45 31.66
N LYS A 10 -10.53 38.70 31.32
CA LYS A 10 -11.58 38.98 32.31
C LYS A 10 -12.88 38.24 31.99
N GLN A 11 -12.89 36.92 32.17
CA GLN A 11 -14.13 36.16 32.41
C GLN A 11 -13.87 34.70 32.80
N ILE A 12 -13.26 34.42 33.95
CA ILE A 12 -13.55 33.18 34.71
C ILE A 12 -13.54 33.53 36.20
N GLY A 13 -14.73 33.46 36.81
CA GLY A 13 -14.95 33.68 38.23
C GLY A 13 -14.60 32.46 39.07
N THR A 14 -14.19 32.79 40.29
CA THR A 14 -13.82 32.00 41.46
C THR A 14 -14.91 31.03 41.94
N ILE A 15 -14.61 29.74 42.19
CA ILE A 15 -15.22 28.93 43.26
C ILE A 15 -14.20 27.91 43.82
N GLN A 16 -13.77 28.19 45.06
CA GLN A 16 -13.40 27.36 46.22
C GLN A 16 -12.50 26.10 46.11
N GLN A 17 -11.42 26.14 46.90
CA GLN A 17 -10.54 25.04 47.28
C GLN A 17 -11.24 24.13 48.31
N GLU A 18 -11.25 22.82 48.06
CA GLU A 18 -11.36 21.78 49.09
C GLU A 18 -10.07 20.96 49.08
N GLU A 19 -9.45 20.85 50.26
CA GLU A 19 -8.30 20.00 50.56
C GLU A 19 -8.72 18.53 50.45
N ILE A 20 -7.91 17.71 49.78
CA ILE A 20 -8.02 16.25 49.81
C ILE A 20 -6.71 15.72 50.40
N GLU A 21 -6.86 15.07 51.55
CA GLU A 21 -5.81 14.42 52.34
C GLU A 21 -5.16 13.23 51.59
N ASP A 22 -3.86 13.05 51.85
CA ASP A 22 -3.02 11.96 51.34
C ASP A 22 -3.39 10.60 51.96
N ASP A 23 -3.78 9.63 51.11
CA ASP A 23 -3.84 8.20 51.48
C ASP A 23 -2.54 7.48 51.06
N PRO A 24 -1.99 6.57 51.90
CA PRO A 24 -0.64 6.03 51.73
C PRO A 24 -0.56 4.93 50.66
N VAL A 25 0.55 4.96 49.91
CA VAL A 25 0.97 3.95 48.92
C VAL A 25 1.32 2.61 49.61
N PRO A 26 0.77 1.46 49.18
CA PRO A 26 1.15 0.16 49.75
C PRO A 26 2.51 -0.32 49.21
N ASP A 27 3.36 -0.68 50.16
CA ASP A 27 4.72 -1.19 50.04
C ASP A 27 4.74 -2.60 49.39
N LEU A 28 5.39 -2.75 48.23
CA LEU A 28 5.60 -4.05 47.57
C LEU A 28 7.00 -4.58 47.90
N ASN A 29 7.05 -5.36 48.98
CA ASN A 29 8.25 -6.06 49.43
C ASN A 29 8.56 -7.27 48.51
N PRO A 30 9.78 -7.40 47.93
CA PRO A 30 10.06 -8.40 46.90
C PRO A 30 10.71 -9.66 47.48
N HIS A 31 10.01 -10.43 48.31
CA HIS A 31 10.45 -11.78 48.66
C HIS A 31 9.27 -12.70 48.98
N ASN A 32 8.80 -13.45 47.98
CA ASN A 32 8.28 -14.79 48.21
C ASN A 32 8.47 -15.67 46.97
N ASN A 33 9.48 -16.54 47.07
CA ASN A 33 9.71 -17.66 46.18
C ASN A 33 8.57 -18.66 46.33
N THR A 34 7.82 -18.89 45.25
CA THR A 34 7.05 -20.13 45.09
C THR A 34 7.39 -20.74 43.75
N THR A 35 8.03 -21.91 43.84
CA THR A 35 8.49 -22.81 42.80
C THR A 35 7.36 -23.21 41.86
N ILE A 36 7.51 -22.91 40.56
CA ILE A 36 6.63 -23.42 39.50
C ILE A 36 7.18 -24.78 39.03
N PRO A 37 6.39 -25.87 39.04
CA PRO A 37 6.86 -27.17 38.55
C PRO A 37 7.00 -27.16 37.03
N GLN A 38 8.13 -27.63 36.53
CA GLN A 38 8.30 -28.02 35.13
C GLN A 38 7.40 -29.22 34.83
N GLN A 39 6.37 -29.02 34.00
CA GLN A 39 5.64 -30.11 33.35
C GLN A 39 5.68 -29.92 31.83
N SER A 40 5.98 -31.03 31.17
CA SER A 40 6.15 -31.23 29.73
C SER A 40 4.96 -30.75 28.91
N PHE A 41 5.23 -29.88 27.92
CA PHE A 41 4.27 -29.51 26.88
C PHE A 41 4.18 -30.63 25.83
N ASN A 42 3.24 -31.54 26.01
CA ASN A 42 2.64 -32.35 24.95
C ASN A 42 1.12 -32.18 25.08
N GLY A 43 0.51 -31.34 24.23
CA GLY A 43 -0.93 -31.08 24.31
C GLY A 43 -1.44 -29.95 23.42
N ASP A 44 -1.85 -30.33 22.21
CA ASP A 44 -2.95 -29.79 21.40
C ASP A 44 -3.16 -28.26 21.30
N ILE A 45 -2.57 -27.67 20.26
CA ILE A 45 -2.70 -26.25 19.87
C ILE A 45 -4.17 -25.88 19.55
N HIS A 46 -5.04 -26.85 19.26
CA HIS A 46 -6.47 -26.60 19.01
C HIS A 46 -7.26 -26.25 20.28
N ALA A 47 -6.82 -26.68 21.47
CA ALA A 47 -7.50 -26.37 22.73
C ALA A 47 -7.24 -24.93 23.21
N TRP A 48 -6.05 -24.37 22.93
CA TRP A 48 -5.73 -22.97 23.24
C TRP A 48 -6.55 -21.98 22.41
N ARG A 49 -6.83 -22.31 21.14
CA ARG A 49 -7.69 -21.49 20.26
C ARG A 49 -9.15 -21.41 20.70
N LYS A 50 -9.68 -22.42 21.41
CA LYS A 50 -11.07 -22.44 21.89
C LYS A 50 -11.29 -21.66 23.19
N ASN A 51 -10.24 -21.36 23.94
CA ASN A 51 -10.31 -20.68 25.24
C ASN A 51 -9.71 -19.26 25.22
N GLN A 52 -9.59 -18.63 24.05
CA GLN A 52 -9.43 -17.18 24.01
C GLN A 52 -10.77 -16.52 24.37
N PRO A 53 -10.78 -15.46 25.20
CA PRO A 53 -12.00 -14.71 25.47
C PRO A 53 -12.56 -14.24 24.13
N THR A 54 -13.80 -14.64 23.81
CA THR A 54 -14.52 -14.20 22.62
C THR A 54 -14.62 -12.68 22.64
N LYS A 55 -13.69 -12.00 21.97
CA LYS A 55 -13.73 -10.55 21.84
C LYS A 55 -14.91 -10.18 20.94
N ASN A 56 -15.80 -9.34 21.46
CA ASN A 56 -16.71 -8.44 20.74
C ASN A 56 -17.96 -8.98 20.01
N LYS A 57 -18.68 -9.97 20.56
CA LYS A 57 -20.14 -10.04 20.32
C LYS A 57 -20.96 -9.12 21.26
N ARG A 58 -20.42 -8.71 22.42
CA ARG A 58 -21.09 -7.80 23.38
C ARG A 58 -21.13 -6.33 22.95
N THR A 59 -20.31 -5.91 21.99
CA THR A 59 -20.22 -4.52 21.51
C THR A 59 -21.41 -4.10 20.65
N SER A 60 -22.06 -5.00 19.90
CA SER A 60 -23.19 -4.65 19.03
C SER A 60 -24.45 -4.29 19.81
N GLU A 61 -24.73 -4.97 20.93
CA GLU A 61 -25.91 -4.72 21.76
C GLU A 61 -25.79 -3.39 22.51
N VAL A 62 -24.62 -3.11 23.12
CA VAL A 62 -24.32 -1.82 23.74
C VAL A 62 -24.36 -0.69 22.70
N PHE A 63 -23.83 -0.92 21.49
CA PHE A 63 -23.86 0.06 20.41
C PHE A 63 -25.29 0.42 19.97
N ARG A 64 -26.20 -0.56 19.91
CA ARG A 64 -27.62 -0.32 19.60
C ARG A 64 -28.33 0.51 20.66
N GLN A 65 -27.88 0.46 21.92
CA GLN A 65 -28.45 1.25 23.02
C GLN A 65 -27.96 2.71 23.05
N LEU A 66 -26.88 3.04 22.34
CA LEU A 66 -26.37 4.42 22.28
C LEU A 66 -27.34 5.34 21.52
N SER A 67 -27.37 6.62 21.88
CA SER A 67 -28.04 7.64 21.05
C SER A 67 -27.26 7.89 19.76
N GLN A 68 -27.95 8.36 18.71
CA GLN A 68 -27.28 8.71 17.44
C GLN A 68 -26.18 9.75 17.64
N ALA A 69 -26.43 10.76 18.47
CA ALA A 69 -25.44 11.79 18.80
C ALA A 69 -24.18 11.21 19.49
N CYS A 70 -24.34 10.15 20.30
CA CYS A 70 -23.22 9.47 20.92
C CYS A 70 -22.42 8.65 19.89
N ARG A 71 -23.11 7.89 19.02
CA ARG A 71 -22.48 7.14 17.92
C ARG A 71 -21.67 8.03 16.98
N ASP A 72 -22.18 9.23 16.69
CA ASP A 72 -21.50 10.18 15.82
C ASP A 72 -20.21 10.74 16.43
N ARG A 73 -20.10 10.74 17.76
CA ARG A 73 -18.90 11.17 18.50
C ARG A 73 -17.84 10.07 18.67
N LEU A 74 -18.18 8.80 18.43
CA LEU A 74 -17.21 7.70 18.53
C LEU A 74 -16.09 7.83 17.49
N VAL A 75 -14.84 7.95 17.92
CA VAL A 75 -13.73 8.21 16.99
C VAL A 75 -13.25 6.94 16.27
N ARG A 76 -13.30 5.77 16.94
CA ARG A 76 -12.75 4.49 16.46
C ARG A 76 -13.80 3.53 15.92
N THR A 77 -14.87 4.03 15.32
CA THR A 77 -15.88 3.16 14.70
C THR A 77 -15.35 2.59 13.37
N PRO A 78 -15.36 1.27 13.16
CA PRO A 78 -14.98 0.66 11.89
C PRO A 78 -15.77 1.28 10.73
N THR A 79 -15.10 1.51 9.59
CA THR A 79 -15.68 2.24 8.45
C THR A 79 -15.74 1.38 7.20
N VAL A 80 -16.92 1.30 6.60
CA VAL A 80 -17.16 0.71 5.29
C VAL A 80 -17.13 1.82 4.24
N ILE A 81 -16.19 1.72 3.29
CA ILE A 81 -16.15 2.57 2.10
C ILE A 81 -16.88 1.84 0.99
N MET A 82 -18.03 2.36 0.57
CA MET A 82 -18.87 1.70 -0.43
C MET A 82 -18.70 2.36 -1.80
N MET A 83 -18.14 1.62 -2.75
CA MET A 83 -17.97 2.11 -4.11
C MET A 83 -19.32 2.13 -4.83
N VAL A 84 -19.60 3.19 -5.60
CA VAL A 84 -20.83 3.37 -6.38
C VAL A 84 -20.47 3.83 -7.79
N GLY A 85 -21.21 3.33 -8.78
CA GLY A 85 -21.15 3.82 -10.16
C GLY A 85 -21.12 2.71 -11.21
N LEU A 86 -21.26 3.11 -12.47
CA LEU A 86 -21.32 2.20 -13.61
C LEU A 86 -20.00 1.42 -13.83
N PRO A 87 -20.02 0.29 -14.57
CA PRO A 87 -18.79 -0.38 -14.99
C PRO A 87 -17.84 0.55 -15.78
N ALA A 88 -16.54 0.23 -15.77
CA ALA A 88 -15.47 1.05 -16.39
C ALA A 88 -15.34 2.52 -15.91
N ARG A 89 -15.89 2.86 -14.74
CA ARG A 89 -15.73 4.18 -14.09
C ARG A 89 -14.59 4.25 -13.06
N GLY A 90 -13.55 3.42 -13.19
CA GLY A 90 -12.39 3.49 -12.29
C GLY A 90 -12.59 3.05 -10.83
N LYS A 91 -13.76 2.48 -10.44
CA LYS A 91 -14.03 2.06 -9.04
C LYS A 91 -12.96 1.15 -8.45
N THR A 92 -12.61 0.06 -9.14
CA THR A 92 -11.58 -0.88 -8.67
C THR A 92 -10.20 -0.22 -8.58
N TYR A 93 -9.88 0.69 -9.50
CA TYR A 93 -8.64 1.48 -9.44
C TYR A 93 -8.61 2.33 -8.17
N ILE A 94 -9.67 3.09 -7.92
CA ILE A 94 -9.82 3.95 -6.74
C ILE A 94 -9.74 3.11 -5.46
N ALA A 95 -10.52 2.03 -5.38
CA ALA A 95 -10.58 1.14 -4.22
C ALA A 95 -9.20 0.58 -3.86
N ARG A 96 -8.43 0.11 -4.85
CA ARG A 96 -7.10 -0.47 -4.62
C ARG A 96 -6.06 0.59 -4.26
N LYS A 97 -6.04 1.74 -4.94
CA LYS A 97 -5.16 2.86 -4.55
C LYS A 97 -5.46 3.35 -3.12
N LEU A 98 -6.73 3.51 -2.80
CA LEU A 98 -7.16 3.97 -1.49
C LEU A 98 -6.79 2.96 -0.39
N ALA A 99 -7.00 1.66 -0.62
CA ALA A 99 -6.58 0.63 0.32
C ALA A 99 -5.08 0.67 0.60
N ARG A 100 -4.26 0.76 -0.46
CA ARG A 100 -2.80 0.88 -0.36
C ARG A 100 -2.37 2.12 0.41
N TYR A 101 -2.97 3.29 0.14
CA TYR A 101 -2.69 4.51 0.90
C TYR A 101 -3.04 4.36 2.38
N LEU A 102 -4.24 3.88 2.70
CA LEU A 102 -4.66 3.68 4.09
C LEU A 102 -3.74 2.67 4.80
N HIS A 103 -3.42 1.54 4.15
CA HIS A 103 -2.49 0.54 4.67
C HIS A 103 -1.09 1.11 4.92
N TRP A 104 -0.55 1.87 3.97
CA TRP A 104 0.75 2.53 4.09
C TRP A 104 0.79 3.55 5.24
N THR A 105 -0.32 4.23 5.53
CA THR A 105 -0.44 5.10 6.72
C THR A 105 -0.65 4.36 8.04
N GLY A 106 -0.74 3.02 8.00
CA GLY A 106 -0.91 2.16 9.18
C GLY A 106 -2.35 1.81 9.53
N ILE A 107 -3.34 2.15 8.69
CA ILE A 107 -4.76 1.84 8.91
C ILE A 107 -5.09 0.47 8.33
N GLN A 108 -5.57 -0.45 9.16
CA GLN A 108 -5.90 -1.82 8.74
C GLN A 108 -7.08 -1.80 7.75
N THR A 109 -6.76 -2.02 6.47
CA THR A 109 -7.71 -1.85 5.36
C THR A 109 -7.73 -3.07 4.44
N LYS A 110 -8.92 -3.51 4.02
CA LYS A 110 -9.10 -4.61 3.05
C LYS A 110 -10.16 -4.29 2.00
N VAL A 111 -9.94 -4.72 0.75
CA VAL A 111 -10.90 -4.58 -0.37
C VAL A 111 -11.68 -5.87 -0.55
N PHE A 112 -13.00 -5.75 -0.63
CA PHE A 112 -13.94 -6.84 -0.92
C PHE A 112 -14.58 -6.56 -2.28
N ASN A 113 -14.05 -7.19 -3.33
CA ASN A 113 -14.53 -7.01 -4.70
C ASN A 113 -15.57 -8.08 -5.04
N VAL A 114 -16.84 -7.69 -5.20
CA VAL A 114 -17.94 -8.64 -5.47
C VAL A 114 -17.74 -9.39 -6.79
N GLY A 115 -17.00 -8.82 -7.74
CA GLY A 115 -16.65 -9.47 -8.99
C GLY A 115 -15.71 -10.68 -8.82
N ASP A 116 -14.85 -10.68 -7.80
CA ASP A 116 -13.98 -11.82 -7.43
C ASP A 116 -14.84 -12.99 -6.92
N TYR A 117 -15.71 -12.73 -5.93
CA TYR A 117 -16.65 -13.73 -5.39
C TYR A 117 -17.51 -14.40 -6.48
N ARG A 118 -17.99 -13.61 -7.43
CA ARG A 118 -18.74 -14.12 -8.58
C ARG A 118 -17.87 -15.02 -9.47
N ARG A 119 -16.62 -14.65 -9.74
CA ARG A 119 -15.70 -15.46 -10.59
C ARG A 119 -15.35 -16.78 -9.93
N ASP A 120 -15.17 -16.79 -8.62
CA ASP A 120 -14.83 -18.02 -7.90
C ASP A 120 -15.99 -19.02 -7.91
N ALA A 121 -17.22 -18.52 -7.90
CA ALA A 121 -18.43 -19.35 -7.94
C ALA A 121 -18.86 -19.75 -9.36
N VAL A 122 -18.69 -18.86 -10.36
CA VAL A 122 -19.05 -19.13 -11.77
C VAL A 122 -17.78 -19.44 -12.55
N LYS A 123 -17.54 -20.73 -12.81
CA LYS A 123 -16.42 -21.17 -13.66
C LYS A 123 -16.67 -20.82 -15.12
N GLY A 124 -16.07 -19.74 -15.61
CA GLY A 124 -16.04 -19.36 -17.03
C GLY A 124 -16.59 -17.97 -17.34
N TYR A 125 -16.70 -17.67 -18.64
CA TYR A 125 -17.26 -16.41 -19.14
C TYR A 125 -18.74 -16.31 -18.81
N ALA A 126 -19.14 -15.21 -18.16
CA ALA A 126 -20.53 -14.82 -18.02
C ALA A 126 -20.83 -13.75 -19.06
N GLY A 127 -21.59 -14.09 -20.10
CA GLY A 127 -22.01 -13.16 -21.15
C GLY A 127 -22.96 -12.07 -20.64
N LYS A 128 -23.25 -11.08 -21.49
CA LYS A 128 -24.17 -9.97 -21.19
C LYS A 128 -25.51 -10.40 -20.58
N GLU A 129 -26.04 -11.58 -20.94
CA GLU A 129 -27.33 -12.10 -20.44
C GLU A 129 -27.33 -12.33 -18.92
N PHE A 130 -26.15 -12.58 -18.33
CA PHE A 130 -25.99 -12.72 -16.88
C PHE A 130 -26.10 -11.37 -16.16
N PHE A 131 -25.83 -10.26 -16.85
CA PHE A 131 -25.94 -8.92 -16.27
C PHE A 131 -27.28 -8.25 -16.53
N ASP A 132 -28.13 -8.88 -17.35
CA ASP A 132 -29.46 -8.38 -17.67
C ASP A 132 -30.28 -8.20 -16.38
N PRO A 133 -30.82 -7.00 -16.11
CA PRO A 133 -31.70 -6.77 -14.99
C PRO A 133 -32.98 -7.61 -15.01
N ASP A 134 -33.48 -7.97 -16.19
CA ASP A 134 -34.73 -8.72 -16.34
C ASP A 134 -34.53 -10.23 -16.09
N ASN A 135 -33.26 -10.68 -16.02
CA ASN A 135 -32.90 -12.05 -15.68
C ASN A 135 -32.90 -12.27 -14.15
N THR A 136 -34.07 -12.61 -13.61
CA THR A 136 -34.29 -12.80 -12.17
C THR A 136 -33.38 -13.85 -11.53
N GLU A 137 -33.04 -14.93 -12.24
CA GLU A 137 -32.13 -15.97 -11.75
C GLU A 137 -30.70 -15.41 -11.63
N ALA A 138 -30.20 -14.72 -12.65
CA ALA A 138 -28.87 -14.12 -12.61
C ALA A 138 -28.78 -12.98 -11.58
N VAL A 139 -29.86 -12.22 -11.37
CA VAL A 139 -29.96 -11.23 -10.28
C VAL A 139 -29.86 -11.90 -8.92
N ALA A 140 -30.59 -13.00 -8.69
CA ALA A 140 -30.54 -13.74 -7.43
C ALA A 140 -29.13 -14.28 -7.13
N ILE A 141 -28.46 -14.82 -8.16
CA ILE A 141 -27.07 -15.29 -8.07
C ILE A 141 -26.10 -14.13 -7.77
N ARG A 142 -26.22 -12.98 -8.45
CA ARG A 142 -25.39 -11.80 -8.16
C ARG A 142 -25.60 -11.30 -6.73
N ASN A 143 -26.84 -11.33 -6.25
CA ASN A 143 -27.18 -10.92 -4.89
C ASN A 143 -26.57 -11.86 -3.84
N SER A 144 -26.53 -13.19 -4.08
CA SER A 144 -25.90 -14.13 -3.15
C SER A 144 -24.39 -13.90 -3.04
N TYR A 145 -23.69 -13.64 -4.14
CA TYR A 145 -22.25 -13.30 -4.09
C TYR A 145 -21.99 -11.98 -3.37
N ALA A 146 -22.86 -10.99 -3.60
CA ALA A 146 -22.76 -9.70 -2.93
C ALA A 146 -23.13 -9.78 -1.44
N GLN A 147 -23.85 -10.83 -1.02
CA GLN A 147 -24.15 -11.15 0.37
C GLN A 147 -22.97 -11.86 1.05
N HIS A 148 -22.36 -12.86 0.42
CA HIS A 148 -21.15 -13.51 0.95
C HIS A 148 -20.00 -12.51 1.14
N ALA A 149 -19.78 -11.63 0.16
CA ALA A 149 -18.78 -10.57 0.28
C ALA A 149 -19.08 -9.58 1.43
N LEU A 150 -20.36 -9.35 1.73
CA LEU A 150 -20.78 -8.49 2.83
C LEU A 150 -20.54 -9.16 4.20
N GLU A 151 -20.78 -10.47 4.29
CA GLU A 151 -20.52 -11.27 5.50
C GLU A 151 -19.04 -11.31 5.85
N ASP A 152 -18.18 -11.66 4.88
CA ASP A 152 -16.72 -11.67 5.06
C ASP A 152 -16.18 -10.28 5.45
N MET A 153 -16.78 -9.23 4.89
CA MET A 153 -16.44 -7.85 5.22
C MET A 153 -16.81 -7.49 6.66
N CYS A 154 -17.99 -7.90 7.11
CA CYS A 154 -18.43 -7.68 8.48
C CYS A 154 -17.56 -8.47 9.47
N ASP A 155 -17.23 -9.71 9.17
CA ASP A 155 -16.34 -10.53 9.98
C ASP A 155 -14.95 -9.91 10.11
N TYR A 156 -14.39 -9.40 9.01
CA TYR A 156 -13.11 -8.68 9.05
C TYR A 156 -13.16 -7.46 9.98
N LEU A 157 -14.17 -6.60 9.87
CA LEU A 157 -14.31 -5.38 10.68
C LEU A 157 -14.65 -5.66 12.15
N GLN A 158 -15.27 -6.79 12.47
CA GLN A 158 -15.55 -7.18 13.86
C GLN A 158 -14.31 -7.69 14.60
N ASN A 159 -13.34 -8.24 13.86
CA ASN A 159 -12.19 -8.92 14.44
C ASN A 159 -10.92 -8.07 14.42
N GLU A 160 -10.46 -7.63 13.25
CA GLU A 160 -9.12 -7.04 13.07
C GLU A 160 -9.08 -5.77 12.22
N GLY A 161 -10.11 -5.52 11.39
CA GLY A 161 -10.13 -4.43 10.43
C GLY A 161 -10.61 -3.10 10.97
N GLU A 162 -10.03 -2.00 10.47
CA GLU A 162 -10.49 -0.63 10.74
C GLU A 162 -11.32 -0.08 9.58
N VAL A 163 -10.93 -0.39 8.34
CA VAL A 163 -11.60 0.06 7.11
C VAL A 163 -11.82 -1.10 6.16
N ALA A 164 -13.03 -1.24 5.62
CA ALA A 164 -13.32 -2.18 4.56
C ALA A 164 -13.84 -1.46 3.32
N ILE A 165 -13.30 -1.76 2.15
CA ILE A 165 -13.74 -1.17 0.89
C ILE A 165 -14.59 -2.19 0.14
N PHE A 166 -15.89 -1.92 0.04
CA PHE A 166 -16.84 -2.76 -0.67
C PHE A 166 -16.92 -2.33 -2.14
N ASP A 167 -16.17 -3.01 -3.00
CA ASP A 167 -16.05 -2.71 -4.44
C ASP A 167 -17.09 -3.48 -5.26
N ALA A 168 -18.20 -2.80 -5.55
CA ALA A 168 -19.27 -3.25 -6.43
C ALA A 168 -19.87 -2.05 -7.18
N THR A 169 -20.85 -2.30 -8.06
CA THR A 169 -21.55 -1.22 -8.77
C THR A 169 -22.48 -0.42 -7.85
N ASN A 170 -23.24 -1.09 -6.98
CA ASN A 170 -24.15 -0.48 -6.00
C ASN A 170 -25.02 0.64 -6.61
N THR A 171 -25.49 0.43 -7.84
CA THR A 171 -26.11 1.44 -8.69
C THR A 171 -27.57 1.76 -8.34
N THR A 172 -28.25 0.92 -7.56
CA THR A 172 -29.65 1.13 -7.14
C THR A 172 -29.75 1.64 -5.70
N ARG A 173 -30.75 2.48 -5.43
CA ARG A 173 -31.06 3.01 -4.08
C ARG A 173 -31.39 1.88 -3.10
N GLU A 174 -32.14 0.89 -3.55
CA GLU A 174 -32.52 -0.27 -2.74
C GLU A 174 -31.28 -1.03 -2.24
N ARG A 175 -30.33 -1.34 -3.13
CA ARG A 175 -29.10 -2.03 -2.74
C ARG A 175 -28.30 -1.22 -1.72
N ARG A 176 -28.14 0.09 -1.95
CA ARG A 176 -27.40 0.98 -1.02
C ARG A 176 -28.09 1.05 0.34
N ARG A 177 -29.42 1.15 0.39
CA ARG A 177 -30.21 1.14 1.64
C ARG A 177 -30.05 -0.17 2.40
N THR A 178 -30.16 -1.32 1.73
CA THR A 178 -30.01 -2.64 2.36
C THR A 178 -28.63 -2.80 3.00
N VAL A 179 -27.57 -2.47 2.27
CA VAL A 179 -26.20 -2.58 2.81
C VAL A 179 -25.95 -1.52 3.89
N TYR A 180 -26.47 -0.30 3.73
CA TYR A 180 -26.37 0.74 4.76
C TYR A 180 -27.03 0.31 6.09
N ASN A 181 -28.26 -0.18 6.04
CA ASN A 181 -28.99 -0.62 7.23
C ASN A 181 -28.26 -1.79 7.91
N HIS A 182 -27.75 -2.75 7.14
CA HIS A 182 -26.96 -3.84 7.70
C HIS A 182 -25.68 -3.31 8.41
N CYS A 183 -24.87 -2.52 7.73
CA CYS A 183 -23.62 -2.01 8.28
C CYS A 183 -23.84 -1.08 9.49
N VAL A 184 -24.78 -0.15 9.39
CA VAL A 184 -24.98 0.91 10.41
C VAL A 184 -25.88 0.45 11.54
N GLU A 185 -27.05 -0.12 11.24
CA GLU A 185 -28.05 -0.49 12.26
C GLU A 185 -27.75 -1.86 12.87
N ALA A 186 -27.38 -2.84 12.04
CA ALA A 186 -27.16 -4.19 12.54
C ALA A 186 -25.76 -4.36 13.16
N CYS A 187 -24.71 -3.86 12.51
CA CYS A 187 -23.31 -4.06 12.92
C CYS A 187 -22.68 -2.88 13.66
N GLY A 188 -23.23 -1.67 13.52
CA GLY A 188 -22.71 -0.48 14.17
C GLY A 188 -21.45 0.14 13.53
N PHE A 189 -21.24 -0.11 12.25
CA PHE A 189 -20.17 0.50 11.47
C PHE A 189 -20.57 1.88 10.94
N ARG A 190 -19.59 2.62 10.45
CA ARG A 190 -19.82 3.82 9.63
C ARG A 190 -19.83 3.43 8.16
N VAL A 191 -20.65 4.10 7.36
CA VAL A 191 -20.63 3.95 5.90
C VAL A 191 -20.25 5.28 5.27
N PHE A 192 -19.31 5.24 4.32
CA PHE A 192 -18.92 6.37 3.48
C PHE A 192 -18.98 5.95 2.01
N PHE A 193 -19.85 6.58 1.21
CA PHE A 193 -19.97 6.21 -0.20
C PHE A 193 -18.97 6.98 -1.06
N VAL A 194 -18.37 6.30 -2.04
CA VAL A 194 -17.49 6.88 -3.05
C VAL A 194 -18.10 6.59 -4.41
N GLU A 195 -18.79 7.57 -4.98
CA GLU A 195 -19.45 7.46 -6.28
C GLU A 195 -18.54 8.01 -7.38
N SER A 196 -18.23 7.18 -8.38
CA SER A 196 -17.45 7.58 -9.55
C SER A 196 -18.35 7.73 -10.77
N ILE A 197 -18.44 8.97 -11.27
CA ILE A 197 -19.27 9.39 -12.40
C ILE A 197 -18.32 9.88 -13.48
N CYS A 198 -18.41 9.31 -14.68
CA CYS A 198 -17.62 9.78 -15.82
C CYS A 198 -18.42 9.58 -17.10
N ASP A 199 -18.50 10.63 -17.90
CA ASP A 199 -19.24 10.65 -19.16
C ASP A 199 -18.31 10.78 -20.38
N SER A 200 -16.99 10.91 -20.17
CA SER A 200 -15.99 10.93 -21.25
C SER A 200 -15.82 9.54 -21.86
N GLU A 201 -16.16 9.42 -23.13
CA GLU A 201 -16.01 8.19 -23.90
C GLU A 201 -14.54 7.75 -23.99
N GLU A 202 -13.61 8.69 -24.13
CA GLU A 202 -12.17 8.42 -24.23
C GLU A 202 -11.67 7.71 -22.96
N VAL A 203 -12.06 8.22 -21.79
CA VAL A 203 -11.70 7.64 -20.49
C VAL A 203 -12.32 6.25 -20.32
N ILE A 204 -13.58 6.08 -20.74
CA ILE A 204 -14.30 4.81 -20.63
C ILE A 204 -13.62 3.76 -21.50
N GLN A 205 -13.32 4.10 -22.76
CA GLN A 205 -12.61 3.24 -23.70
C GLN A 205 -11.22 2.85 -23.19
N ALA A 206 -10.45 3.81 -22.67
CA ALA A 206 -9.16 3.54 -22.06
C ALA A 206 -9.28 2.55 -20.88
N ASN A 207 -10.23 2.78 -19.97
CA ASN A 207 -10.47 1.91 -18.82
C ASN A 207 -10.89 0.48 -19.23
N ILE A 208 -11.70 0.34 -20.28
CA ILE A 208 -12.10 -0.98 -20.81
C ILE A 208 -10.85 -1.71 -21.31
N ARG A 209 -10.07 -1.07 -22.17
CA ARG A 209 -8.89 -1.67 -22.81
C ARG A 209 -7.80 -2.04 -21.81
N GLU A 210 -7.48 -1.14 -20.88
CA GLU A 210 -6.36 -1.33 -19.96
C GLU A 210 -6.66 -2.31 -18.83
N VAL A 211 -7.89 -2.33 -18.33
CA VAL A 211 -8.26 -3.02 -17.08
C VAL A 211 -9.20 -4.18 -17.32
N LYS A 212 -10.18 -4.05 -18.22
CA LYS A 212 -11.28 -5.01 -18.36
C LYS A 212 -10.98 -6.10 -19.39
N LEU A 213 -10.29 -5.78 -20.48
CA LEU A 213 -9.83 -6.81 -21.42
C LEU A 213 -8.81 -7.77 -20.79
N LYS A 214 -8.00 -7.28 -19.85
CA LYS A 214 -7.06 -8.11 -19.08
C LYS A 214 -7.71 -8.86 -17.91
N SER A 215 -9.02 -8.71 -17.70
CA SER A 215 -9.77 -9.38 -16.63
C SER A 215 -9.90 -10.88 -16.94
N PRO A 216 -9.95 -11.77 -15.93
CA PRO A 216 -10.24 -13.19 -16.13
C PRO A 216 -11.56 -13.44 -16.86
N ASP A 217 -12.52 -12.51 -16.74
CA ASP A 217 -13.80 -12.55 -17.46
C ASP A 217 -13.57 -12.75 -18.97
N TYR A 218 -12.64 -12.04 -19.62
CA TYR A 218 -12.47 -12.07 -21.09
C TYR A 218 -11.29 -12.92 -21.56
N LYS A 219 -10.82 -13.87 -20.74
CA LYS A 219 -9.68 -14.71 -21.11
C LYS A 219 -9.98 -15.53 -22.37
N GLY A 220 -9.19 -15.32 -23.44
CA GLY A 220 -9.34 -16.02 -24.71
C GLY A 220 -10.43 -15.46 -25.63
N VAL A 221 -11.08 -14.35 -25.24
CA VAL A 221 -12.02 -13.60 -26.09
C VAL A 221 -11.24 -12.57 -26.90
N LEU A 222 -11.62 -12.35 -28.16
CA LEU A 222 -11.04 -11.30 -28.99
C LEU A 222 -11.36 -9.92 -28.41
N ASP A 223 -10.38 -9.01 -28.40
CA ASP A 223 -10.51 -7.67 -27.83
C ASP A 223 -11.72 -6.90 -28.39
N THR A 224 -12.00 -7.00 -29.70
CA THR A 224 -13.15 -6.35 -30.33
C THR A 224 -14.49 -6.85 -29.77
N VAL A 225 -14.65 -8.17 -29.67
CA VAL A 225 -15.85 -8.82 -29.12
C VAL A 225 -16.01 -8.50 -27.63
N ALA A 226 -14.90 -8.49 -26.89
CA ALA A 226 -14.90 -8.18 -25.47
C ALA A 226 -15.27 -6.71 -25.19
N VAL A 227 -14.83 -5.77 -26.04
CA VAL A 227 -15.26 -4.35 -25.95
C VAL A 227 -16.77 -4.23 -26.20
N GLU A 228 -17.29 -4.86 -27.25
CA GLU A 228 -18.73 -4.80 -27.60
C GLU A 228 -19.62 -5.40 -26.50
N ASP A 229 -19.24 -6.55 -25.95
CA ASP A 229 -19.96 -7.16 -24.81
C ASP A 229 -19.91 -6.25 -23.57
N PHE A 230 -18.74 -5.67 -23.27
CA PHE A 230 -18.59 -4.82 -22.10
C PHE A 230 -19.39 -3.51 -22.22
N LEU A 231 -19.46 -2.92 -23.41
CA LEU A 231 -20.31 -1.76 -23.69
C LEU A 231 -21.79 -2.10 -23.50
N SER A 232 -22.24 -3.23 -24.05
CA SER A 232 -23.60 -3.75 -23.85
C SER A 232 -23.91 -3.94 -22.36
N ARG A 233 -22.95 -4.45 -21.59
CA ARG A 233 -23.07 -4.59 -20.14
C ARG A 233 -23.23 -3.23 -19.45
N ILE A 234 -22.51 -2.20 -19.86
CA ILE A 234 -22.67 -0.84 -19.29
C ILE A 234 -24.10 -0.34 -19.53
N GLU A 235 -24.64 -0.51 -20.72
CA GLU A 235 -26.02 -0.10 -21.05
C GLU A 235 -27.05 -0.79 -20.16
N LEU A 236 -26.89 -2.09 -19.88
CA LEU A 236 -27.78 -2.82 -18.97
C LEU A 236 -27.78 -2.24 -17.55
N TYR A 237 -26.60 -1.89 -17.01
CA TYR A 237 -26.54 -1.22 -15.70
C TYR A 237 -27.09 0.21 -15.75
N ALA A 238 -26.93 0.92 -16.86
CA ALA A 238 -27.42 2.28 -17.01
C ALA A 238 -28.95 2.38 -16.93
N LYS A 239 -29.68 1.34 -17.37
CA LYS A 239 -31.15 1.27 -17.27
C LYS A 239 -31.69 1.39 -15.84
N GLN A 240 -30.91 0.95 -14.85
CA GLN A 240 -31.30 0.94 -13.43
C GLN A 240 -30.43 1.85 -12.57
N TYR A 241 -29.56 2.66 -13.17
CA TYR A 241 -28.63 3.47 -12.41
C TYR A 241 -29.34 4.67 -11.79
N GLU A 242 -29.34 4.70 -10.46
CA GLU A 242 -29.84 5.79 -9.65
C GLU A 242 -28.65 6.43 -8.92
N PRO A 243 -28.12 7.56 -9.41
CA PRO A 243 -27.05 8.28 -8.73
C PRO A 243 -27.44 8.62 -7.29
N ILE A 244 -26.44 8.74 -6.39
CA ILE A 244 -26.71 9.07 -4.99
C ILE A 244 -27.52 10.38 -4.90
N ASP A 245 -28.59 10.43 -4.12
CA ASP A 245 -29.44 11.62 -3.99
C ASP A 245 -29.09 12.45 -2.74
N ASP A 246 -28.51 13.64 -2.94
CA ASP A 246 -28.07 14.53 -1.85
C ASP A 246 -29.23 15.33 -1.20
N LYS A 247 -30.44 15.25 -1.75
CA LYS A 247 -31.59 16.09 -1.35
C LYS A 247 -32.74 15.31 -0.72
N ASN A 248 -32.97 14.08 -1.18
CA ASN A 248 -34.15 13.31 -0.79
C ASN A 248 -33.78 12.05 0.02
N ASP A 249 -33.86 10.88 -0.61
CA ASP A 249 -33.81 9.57 0.06
C ASP A 249 -32.48 9.28 0.75
N GLU A 250 -31.39 9.90 0.28
CA GLU A 250 -30.02 9.63 0.72
C GLU A 250 -29.36 10.89 1.34
N LYS A 251 -30.18 11.89 1.69
CA LYS A 251 -29.75 13.17 2.31
C LYS A 251 -29.03 13.01 3.64
N ASP A 252 -29.02 11.84 4.24
CA ASP A 252 -28.35 11.56 5.53
C ASP A 252 -27.05 10.75 5.38
N TYR A 253 -26.73 10.32 4.16
CA TYR A 253 -25.52 9.56 3.88
C TYR A 253 -24.28 10.46 3.84
N SER A 254 -23.16 9.91 4.29
CA SER A 254 -21.84 10.50 4.12
C SER A 254 -21.25 10.01 2.81
N PHE A 255 -20.89 10.91 1.88
CA PHE A 255 -20.36 10.50 0.59
C PHE A 255 -19.48 11.54 -0.09
N ILE A 256 -18.75 11.06 -1.09
CA ILE A 256 -18.08 11.87 -2.11
C ILE A 256 -18.50 11.38 -3.50
N LYS A 257 -18.87 12.32 -4.37
CA LYS A 257 -19.02 12.08 -5.81
C LYS A 257 -17.82 12.63 -6.54
N ILE A 258 -17.22 11.82 -7.40
CA ILE A 258 -16.09 12.17 -8.25
C ILE A 258 -16.60 12.24 -9.68
N PHE A 259 -16.54 13.40 -10.30
CA PHE A 259 -16.97 13.62 -11.67
C PHE A 259 -15.76 13.68 -12.60
N ASN A 260 -15.84 12.96 -13.73
CA ASN A 260 -14.87 12.93 -14.80
C ASN A 260 -13.42 12.80 -14.31
N CYS A 261 -13.15 11.75 -13.53
CA CYS A 261 -11.80 11.44 -13.04
C CYS A 261 -11.14 12.55 -12.21
N GLY A 262 -11.94 13.36 -11.50
CA GLY A 262 -11.44 14.34 -10.52
C GLY A 262 -11.56 15.79 -10.96
N GLU A 263 -12.21 16.09 -12.10
CA GLU A 263 -12.50 17.45 -12.52
C GLU A 263 -13.38 18.21 -11.50
N ARG A 264 -14.33 17.51 -10.89
CA ARG A 264 -15.23 18.08 -9.89
C ARG A 264 -15.56 17.07 -8.81
N PHE A 265 -15.73 17.57 -7.60
CA PHE A 265 -16.13 16.77 -6.44
C PHE A 265 -17.39 17.35 -5.81
N LEU A 266 -18.24 16.47 -5.26
CA LEU A 266 -19.31 16.86 -4.35
C LEU A 266 -19.15 16.03 -3.08
N VAL A 267 -18.90 16.70 -1.95
CA VAL A 267 -18.69 16.07 -0.65
C VAL A 267 -19.88 16.39 0.24
N HIS A 268 -20.42 15.39 0.94
CA HIS A 268 -21.61 15.53 1.76
C HIS A 268 -21.48 14.79 3.10
N LYS A 269 -21.82 15.47 4.21
CA LYS A 269 -21.88 14.97 5.59
C LYS A 269 -20.66 14.14 6.04
N THR A 270 -19.44 14.62 5.82
CA THR A 270 -18.21 13.96 6.28
C THR A 270 -18.16 13.82 7.81
N ARG A 271 -17.72 12.65 8.30
CA ARG A 271 -17.60 12.30 9.73
C ARG A 271 -16.25 11.66 10.05
N GLY A 272 -15.51 12.28 10.97
CA GLY A 272 -14.27 11.74 11.52
C GLY A 272 -13.06 11.80 10.57
N ASN A 273 -11.90 11.41 11.10
CA ASN A 273 -10.61 11.57 10.43
C ASN A 273 -10.47 10.70 9.17
N ILE A 274 -10.93 9.44 9.22
CA ILE A 274 -10.81 8.50 8.09
C ILE A 274 -11.50 9.07 6.84
N GLN A 275 -12.75 9.55 6.95
CA GLN A 275 -13.46 10.09 5.79
C GLN A 275 -12.78 11.34 5.23
N SER A 276 -12.28 12.24 6.10
CA SER A 276 -11.51 13.42 5.67
C SER A 276 -10.22 13.03 4.94
N ARG A 277 -9.48 12.02 5.42
CA ARG A 277 -8.29 11.48 4.74
C ARG A 277 -8.63 10.86 3.39
N VAL A 278 -9.72 10.08 3.32
CA VAL A 278 -10.21 9.51 2.06
C VAL A 278 -10.52 10.62 1.06
N ILE A 279 -11.26 11.66 1.46
CA ILE A 279 -11.57 12.81 0.58
C ILE A 279 -10.28 13.49 0.12
N TYR A 280 -9.38 13.79 1.05
CA TYR A 280 -8.09 14.41 0.73
C TYR A 280 -7.30 13.57 -0.29
N PHE A 281 -7.18 12.26 -0.09
CA PHE A 281 -6.52 11.39 -1.03
C PHE A 281 -7.19 11.39 -2.42
N LEU A 282 -8.51 11.24 -2.45
CA LEU A 282 -9.28 11.18 -3.70
C LEU A 282 -9.21 12.48 -4.52
N MET A 283 -9.02 13.62 -3.87
CA MET A 283 -8.82 14.91 -4.52
C MET A 283 -7.41 15.10 -5.11
N ASN A 284 -6.46 14.22 -4.77
CA ASN A 284 -5.06 14.31 -5.20
C ASN A 284 -4.64 13.20 -6.17
N ILE A 285 -5.44 12.16 -6.35
CA ILE A 285 -5.15 11.12 -7.34
C ILE A 285 -5.70 11.52 -8.72
N HIS A 286 -5.00 11.08 -9.76
CA HIS A 286 -5.56 11.04 -11.11
C HIS A 286 -5.32 9.66 -11.74
N VAL A 287 -6.09 9.36 -12.79
CA VAL A 287 -6.11 8.05 -13.45
C VAL A 287 -5.26 8.00 -14.72
N LEU A 288 -4.72 9.14 -15.17
CA LEU A 288 -3.92 9.21 -16.39
C LEU A 288 -2.61 8.40 -16.25
N PRO A 289 -2.20 7.68 -17.31
CA PRO A 289 -0.90 7.01 -17.35
C PRO A 289 0.24 8.01 -17.15
N ARG A 290 1.22 7.66 -16.33
CA ARG A 290 2.37 8.50 -16.03
C ARG A 290 3.58 7.68 -15.59
N THR A 291 4.73 8.32 -15.53
CA THR A 291 5.98 7.69 -15.09
C THR A 291 6.66 8.52 -14.01
N ILE A 292 7.03 7.86 -12.91
CA ILE A 292 7.86 8.45 -11.86
C ILE A 292 9.24 7.79 -11.94
N TYR A 293 10.29 8.61 -12.07
CA TYR A 293 11.67 8.18 -12.02
C TYR A 293 12.19 8.41 -10.61
N LEU A 294 12.72 7.36 -9.99
CA LEU A 294 13.27 7.40 -8.64
C LEU A 294 14.73 6.99 -8.69
N THR A 295 15.60 7.79 -8.09
CA THR A 295 17.00 7.40 -7.91
C THR A 295 17.57 7.98 -6.63
N ARG A 296 18.69 7.40 -6.17
CA ARG A 296 19.51 7.99 -5.12
C ARG A 296 20.37 9.09 -5.73
N HIS A 297 20.91 9.95 -4.89
CA HIS A 297 22.07 10.76 -5.26
C HIS A 297 23.21 9.88 -5.80
N GLY A 298 24.09 10.46 -6.62
CA GLY A 298 25.36 9.83 -7.00
C GLY A 298 26.21 9.51 -5.76
N GLU A 299 27.15 8.58 -5.90
CA GLU A 299 28.03 8.17 -4.81
C GLU A 299 28.71 9.38 -4.15
N SER A 300 28.58 9.52 -2.84
CA SER A 300 29.21 10.58 -2.05
C SER A 300 30.49 10.11 -1.38
N GLU A 301 31.34 11.04 -0.95
CA GLU A 301 32.56 10.73 -0.18
C GLU A 301 32.26 9.92 1.09
N LYS A 302 31.13 10.18 1.74
CA LYS A 302 30.69 9.38 2.90
C LYS A 302 30.28 7.96 2.54
N ASN A 303 29.76 7.71 1.33
CA ASN A 303 29.49 6.34 0.88
C ASN A 303 30.78 5.56 0.70
N VAL A 304 31.79 6.16 0.06
CA VAL A 304 33.12 5.55 -0.11
C VAL A 304 33.71 5.17 1.26
N GLN A 305 33.53 6.04 2.25
CA GLN A 305 33.98 5.81 3.64
C GLN A 305 33.05 4.90 4.46
N GLN A 306 31.94 4.40 3.90
CA GLN A 306 30.93 3.59 4.59
C GLN A 306 30.34 4.28 5.84
N ARG A 307 30.23 5.61 5.82
CA ARG A 307 29.68 6.44 6.90
C ARG A 307 28.21 6.77 6.62
N ILE A 308 27.39 6.71 7.66
CA ILE A 308 25.95 7.00 7.56
C ILE A 308 25.67 8.50 7.70
N GLY A 309 24.61 8.96 7.03
CA GLY A 309 24.10 10.33 7.13
C GLY A 309 25.04 11.43 6.61
N GLY A 310 24.87 12.66 7.09
CA GLY A 310 25.64 13.84 6.70
C GLY A 310 25.19 14.58 5.45
N ASN A 311 26.11 15.41 4.95
CA ASN A 311 25.93 16.28 3.79
C ASN A 311 27.25 16.39 3.02
N ALA A 312 27.77 15.25 2.57
CA ALA A 312 29.06 15.19 1.89
C ALA A 312 28.91 15.52 0.39
N PRO A 313 29.95 16.03 -0.27
CA PRO A 313 29.95 16.19 -1.73
C PRO A 313 29.93 14.83 -2.44
N LEU A 314 29.64 14.88 -3.74
CA LEU A 314 29.79 13.73 -4.63
C LEU A 314 31.26 13.34 -4.76
N SER A 315 31.50 12.02 -4.76
CA SER A 315 32.75 11.42 -5.23
C SER A 315 32.93 11.61 -6.73
N GLU A 316 34.09 11.24 -7.28
CA GLU A 316 34.31 11.29 -8.72
C GLU A 316 33.34 10.38 -9.49
N ALA A 317 33.11 9.15 -9.00
CA ALA A 317 32.12 8.25 -9.59
C ALA A 317 30.70 8.83 -9.50
N GLY A 318 30.37 9.52 -8.41
CA GLY A 318 29.09 10.21 -8.25
C GLY A 318 28.87 11.35 -9.26
N LYS A 319 29.93 12.09 -9.64
CA LYS A 319 29.85 13.13 -10.68
C LYS A 319 29.64 12.51 -12.06
N VAL A 320 30.35 11.43 -12.38
CA VAL A 320 30.14 10.66 -13.63
C VAL A 320 28.71 10.14 -13.71
N TYR A 321 28.15 9.65 -12.59
CA TYR A 321 26.75 9.26 -12.54
C TYR A 321 25.79 10.42 -12.78
N ALA A 322 26.05 11.61 -12.22
CA ALA A 322 25.21 12.79 -12.44
C ALA A 322 25.14 13.18 -13.92
N GLU A 323 26.25 13.03 -14.66
CA GLU A 323 26.29 13.21 -16.12
C GLU A 323 25.47 12.14 -16.85
N ALA A 324 25.70 10.86 -16.53
CA ALA A 324 24.97 9.76 -17.13
C ALA A 324 23.44 9.85 -16.87
N LEU A 325 23.05 10.31 -15.68
CA LEU A 325 21.65 10.54 -15.32
C LEU A 325 21.03 11.64 -16.18
N ALA A 326 21.74 12.75 -16.38
CA ALA A 326 21.26 13.84 -17.22
C ALA A 326 21.05 13.38 -18.67
N GLU A 327 22.03 12.68 -19.23
CA GLU A 327 21.93 12.10 -20.57
C GLU A 327 20.79 11.09 -20.69
N TYR A 328 20.64 10.19 -19.71
CA TYR A 328 19.55 9.21 -19.68
C TYR A 328 18.17 9.89 -19.69
N ILE A 329 17.97 10.90 -18.85
CA ILE A 329 16.69 11.60 -18.72
C ILE A 329 16.38 12.44 -19.97
N GLU A 330 17.38 13.09 -20.57
CA GLU A 330 17.22 13.80 -21.83
C GLU A 330 16.79 12.85 -22.97
N ASN A 331 17.37 11.65 -23.01
CA ASN A 331 17.03 10.63 -24.00
C ASN A 331 15.61 10.05 -23.84
N GLU A 332 15.01 10.09 -22.65
CA GLU A 332 13.61 9.70 -22.44
C GLU A 332 12.62 10.71 -23.05
N LYS A 333 13.07 11.91 -23.44
CA LYS A 333 12.28 12.95 -24.14
C LYS A 333 10.96 13.28 -23.43
N LEU A 334 11.03 13.41 -22.12
CA LEU A 334 9.87 13.68 -21.26
C LEU A 334 9.41 15.13 -21.42
N SER A 335 8.13 15.32 -21.73
CA SER A 335 7.50 16.65 -21.64
C SER A 335 7.23 17.00 -20.17
N ASP A 336 7.36 18.29 -19.85
CA ASP A 336 6.97 18.87 -18.55
C ASP A 336 7.59 18.19 -17.33
N LEU A 337 8.83 17.67 -17.48
CA LEU A 337 9.56 17.03 -16.39
C LEU A 337 9.84 18.02 -15.26
N ILE A 338 9.51 17.61 -14.03
CA ILE A 338 9.95 18.28 -12.80
C ILE A 338 10.98 17.39 -12.09
N VAL A 339 11.97 18.01 -11.43
CA VAL A 339 12.97 17.31 -10.63
C VAL A 339 12.83 17.69 -9.16
N TRP A 340 12.65 16.69 -8.30
CA TRP A 340 12.71 16.86 -6.85
C TRP A 340 14.02 16.36 -6.29
N THR A 341 14.56 17.13 -5.35
CA THR A 341 15.76 16.79 -4.60
C THR A 341 15.50 16.95 -3.11
N SER A 342 16.34 16.31 -2.30
CA SER A 342 16.44 16.71 -0.89
C SER A 342 17.20 18.04 -0.75
N GLN A 343 17.29 18.57 0.47
CA GLN A 343 18.15 19.73 0.75
C GLN A 343 19.62 19.37 0.96
N ARG A 344 20.01 18.11 0.69
CA ARG A 344 21.40 17.65 0.80
C ARG A 344 22.18 17.93 -0.48
N GLN A 345 23.42 18.37 -0.31
CA GLN A 345 24.33 18.74 -1.38
C GLN A 345 24.46 17.64 -2.44
N GLN A 346 24.70 16.39 -2.02
CA GLN A 346 24.77 15.23 -2.91
C GLN A 346 23.55 15.08 -3.85
N THR A 347 22.31 15.33 -3.40
CA THR A 347 21.13 15.24 -4.29
C THR A 347 21.03 16.44 -5.22
N ILE A 348 21.42 17.63 -4.76
CA ILE A 348 21.41 18.87 -5.53
C ILE A 348 22.46 18.79 -6.65
N ASP A 349 23.68 18.37 -6.32
CA ASP A 349 24.79 18.23 -7.27
C ASP A 349 24.47 17.15 -8.32
N THR A 350 23.81 16.06 -7.93
CA THR A 350 23.36 15.01 -8.88
C THR A 350 22.35 15.56 -9.87
N ALA A 351 21.45 16.44 -9.42
CA ALA A 351 20.42 17.03 -10.26
C ALA A 351 20.95 18.13 -11.18
N ALA A 352 22.13 18.70 -10.89
CA ALA A 352 22.60 19.96 -11.46
C ALA A 352 22.58 19.98 -13.00
N LYS A 353 22.92 18.85 -13.64
CA LYS A 353 23.00 18.71 -15.10
C LYS A 353 21.69 18.31 -15.78
N VAL A 354 20.66 17.92 -15.03
CA VAL A 354 19.35 17.57 -15.59
C VAL A 354 18.64 18.86 -16.02
N TYR A 355 18.28 19.00 -17.30
CA TYR A 355 17.61 20.19 -17.82
C TYR A 355 16.11 20.17 -17.56
N ALA A 356 15.73 20.57 -16.35
CA ALA A 356 14.34 20.70 -15.89
C ALA A 356 14.26 21.63 -14.67
N PRO A 357 13.07 22.21 -14.37
CA PRO A 357 12.80 22.88 -13.10
C PRO A 357 13.11 21.96 -11.90
N LYS A 358 13.74 22.51 -10.86
CA LYS A 358 14.19 21.76 -9.68
C LYS A 358 13.56 22.32 -8.42
N GLU A 359 13.06 21.43 -7.58
CA GLU A 359 12.55 21.78 -6.26
C GLU A 359 13.29 21.02 -5.16
N GLN A 360 13.52 21.70 -4.05
CA GLN A 360 14.19 21.11 -2.88
C GLN A 360 13.18 20.87 -1.77
N TRP A 361 13.03 19.62 -1.38
CA TRP A 361 12.08 19.18 -0.38
C TRP A 361 12.82 18.73 0.88
N LYS A 362 12.64 19.44 1.99
CA LYS A 362 13.19 19.01 3.30
C LYS A 362 12.69 17.61 3.68
N ALA A 363 11.46 17.28 3.32
CA ALA A 363 10.88 15.95 3.51
C ALA A 363 11.65 14.85 2.74
N LEU A 364 12.38 15.17 1.68
CA LEU A 364 13.22 14.19 0.98
C LEU A 364 14.60 13.99 1.62
N ASN A 365 14.93 14.67 2.72
CA ASN A 365 16.17 14.42 3.45
C ASN A 365 16.20 12.97 3.96
N GLY A 366 17.38 12.35 3.87
CA GLY A 366 17.63 11.00 4.39
C GLY A 366 17.27 10.86 5.87
N ILE A 367 17.04 9.62 6.30
CA ILE A 367 16.71 9.28 7.68
C ILE A 367 17.76 9.87 8.63
N ASN A 368 17.30 10.56 9.67
CA ASN A 368 18.19 11.14 10.67
C ASN A 368 18.72 10.03 11.60
N ALA A 369 20.03 9.75 11.52
CA ALA A 369 20.68 8.74 12.36
C ALA A 369 21.01 9.25 13.78
N GLY A 370 20.64 10.49 14.11
CA GLY A 370 20.82 11.08 15.45
C GLY A 370 22.29 11.09 15.86
N ILE A 371 22.59 10.53 17.03
CA ILE A 371 23.97 10.47 17.55
C ILE A 371 24.91 9.58 16.72
N PHE A 372 24.40 8.81 15.76
CA PHE A 372 25.21 7.95 14.89
C PHE A 372 25.56 8.61 13.55
N GLU A 373 25.12 9.85 13.30
CA GLU A 373 25.49 10.63 12.13
C GLU A 373 27.01 10.70 11.94
N GLY A 374 27.49 10.32 10.74
CA GLY A 374 28.91 10.29 10.41
C GLY A 374 29.68 9.07 10.90
N LEU A 375 29.08 8.14 11.65
CA LEU A 375 29.74 6.88 12.02
C LEU A 375 29.63 5.83 10.91
N THR A 376 30.57 4.88 10.91
CA THR A 376 30.43 3.61 10.18
C THR A 376 29.58 2.64 11.00
N TYR A 377 28.97 1.64 10.35
CA TYR A 377 28.24 0.60 11.08
C TYR A 377 29.13 -0.19 12.05
N ARG A 378 30.43 -0.33 11.73
CA ARG A 378 31.42 -0.94 12.62
C ARG A 378 31.63 -0.11 13.89
N GLU A 379 31.85 1.19 13.75
CA GLU A 379 31.97 2.10 14.90
C GLU A 379 30.69 2.10 15.76
N VAL A 380 29.50 2.02 15.15
CA VAL A 380 28.23 1.91 15.89
C VAL A 380 28.16 0.61 16.67
N ALA A 381 28.53 -0.52 16.05
CA ALA A 381 28.50 -1.82 16.71
C ALA A 381 29.51 -1.93 17.87
N GLU A 382 30.69 -1.32 17.72
CA GLU A 382 31.74 -1.28 18.76
C GLU A 382 31.36 -0.36 19.93
N ARG A 383 30.76 0.82 19.65
CA ARG A 383 30.44 1.82 20.67
C ARG A 383 29.05 1.64 21.31
N TYR A 384 28.10 1.09 20.56
CA TYR A 384 26.69 0.96 20.93
C TYR A 384 26.12 -0.42 20.53
N PRO A 385 26.65 -1.53 21.08
CA PRO A 385 26.28 -2.89 20.67
C PRO A 385 24.80 -3.21 20.87
N GLU A 386 24.19 -2.71 21.95
CA GLU A 386 22.76 -2.90 22.24
C GLU A 386 21.86 -2.21 21.20
N GLU A 387 22.18 -0.97 20.84
CA GLU A 387 21.44 -0.20 19.83
C GLU A 387 21.58 -0.83 18.44
N PHE A 388 22.80 -1.27 18.09
CA PHE A 388 23.05 -1.98 16.83
C PHE A 388 22.22 -3.26 16.72
N ALA A 389 22.16 -4.05 17.80
CA ALA A 389 21.35 -5.25 17.89
C ALA A 389 19.84 -4.96 17.89
N ALA A 390 19.40 -3.95 18.62
CA ALA A 390 18.00 -3.53 18.66
C ALA A 390 17.49 -3.11 17.27
N ARG A 391 18.31 -2.37 16.53
CA ARG A 391 18.00 -1.99 15.15
C ARG A 391 17.81 -3.19 14.24
N ASP A 392 18.63 -4.23 14.35
CA ASP A 392 18.48 -5.39 13.48
C ASP A 392 17.28 -6.27 13.85
N ARG A 393 16.91 -6.31 15.14
CA ARG A 393 15.71 -7.02 15.60
C ARG A 393 14.44 -6.41 15.00
N SER A 394 14.34 -5.09 15.02
CA SER A 394 13.12 -4.37 14.60
C SER A 394 13.45 -3.10 13.80
N LYS A 395 14.04 -3.27 12.61
CA LYS A 395 14.59 -2.17 11.80
C LYS A 395 13.56 -1.12 11.38
N TYR A 396 12.30 -1.51 11.25
CA TYR A 396 11.22 -0.58 10.90
C TYR A 396 10.85 0.35 12.07
N TYR A 397 10.66 -0.22 13.27
CA TYR A 397 10.21 0.49 14.46
C TYR A 397 11.35 1.09 15.29
N TYR A 398 12.58 0.60 15.13
CA TYR A 398 13.74 1.14 15.82
C TYR A 398 13.95 2.61 15.45
N ARG A 399 13.97 3.47 16.47
CA ARG A 399 14.27 4.89 16.35
C ARG A 399 15.69 5.12 16.83
N TYR A 400 16.52 5.71 15.98
CA TYR A 400 17.86 6.13 16.40
C TYR A 400 17.78 7.09 17.60
N PRO A 401 18.69 7.02 18.59
CA PRO A 401 18.72 8.00 19.68
C PRO A 401 18.91 9.42 19.13
N SER A 402 17.98 10.32 19.48
CA SER A 402 17.90 11.69 18.91
C SER A 402 17.72 11.74 17.38
N GLY A 403 17.18 10.68 16.78
CA GLY A 403 16.97 10.54 15.36
C GLY A 403 15.59 9.99 15.01
N GLU A 404 15.49 9.32 13.87
CA GLU A 404 14.24 8.83 13.28
C GLU A 404 14.20 7.30 13.19
N SER A 405 12.99 6.75 13.10
CA SER A 405 12.71 5.39 12.62
C SER A 405 12.18 5.40 11.18
N TYR A 406 12.04 4.23 10.54
CA TYR A 406 11.30 4.15 9.27
C TYR A 406 9.82 4.52 9.44
N HIS A 407 9.23 4.21 10.61
CA HIS A 407 7.88 4.63 10.94
C HIS A 407 7.74 6.16 11.00
N ASP A 408 8.70 6.86 11.61
CA ASP A 408 8.72 8.34 11.62
C ASP A 408 8.88 8.92 10.21
N LEU A 409 9.71 8.25 9.39
CA LEU A 409 9.92 8.62 8.00
C LEU A 409 8.62 8.53 7.21
N ILE A 410 7.87 7.43 7.31
CA ILE A 410 6.56 7.27 6.65
C ILE A 410 5.57 8.35 7.13
N ALA A 411 5.48 8.60 8.43
CA ALA A 411 4.57 9.60 8.98
C ALA A 411 4.81 11.00 8.41
N ARG A 412 6.06 11.42 8.18
CA ARG A 412 6.38 12.72 7.56
C ARG A 412 6.36 12.71 6.02
N PHE A 413 6.23 11.54 5.40
CA PHE A 413 6.19 11.38 3.94
C PHE A 413 4.80 11.49 3.35
N GLU A 414 3.74 11.47 4.17
CA GLU A 414 2.36 11.56 3.68
C GLU A 414 2.15 12.74 2.70
N PRO A 415 2.62 13.98 2.95
CA PRO A 415 2.50 15.08 1.98
C PRO A 415 3.27 14.83 0.68
N VAL A 416 4.43 14.16 0.74
CA VAL A 416 5.22 13.82 -0.46
C VAL A 416 4.46 12.80 -1.31
N ILE A 417 3.86 11.78 -0.68
CA ILE A 417 3.05 10.79 -1.41
C ILE A 417 1.87 11.45 -2.11
N MET A 418 1.21 12.44 -1.49
CA MET A 418 0.12 13.16 -2.14
C MET A 418 0.57 13.89 -3.39
N GLU A 419 1.71 14.58 -3.34
CA GLU A 419 2.24 15.27 -4.52
C GLU A 419 2.77 14.29 -5.58
N LEU A 420 3.33 13.13 -5.17
CA LEU A 420 3.63 12.02 -6.10
C LEU A 420 2.38 11.45 -6.76
N GLU A 421 1.23 11.53 -6.08
CA GLU A 421 -0.05 11.11 -6.63
C GLU A 421 -0.65 12.12 -7.62
N ARG A 422 -0.29 13.40 -7.49
CA ARG A 422 -0.68 14.51 -8.38
C ARG A 422 0.24 14.70 -9.58
N ALA A 423 1.53 14.41 -9.40
CA ALA A 423 2.56 14.67 -10.41
C ALA A 423 2.41 13.76 -11.62
N GLU A 424 2.80 14.26 -12.79
CA GLU A 424 2.90 13.48 -14.03
C GLU A 424 4.31 12.91 -14.21
N ASN A 425 5.12 13.50 -15.09
CA ASN A 425 6.53 13.13 -15.30
C ASN A 425 7.39 13.77 -14.21
N LEU A 426 7.92 12.95 -13.32
CA LEU A 426 8.69 13.42 -12.18
C LEU A 426 9.95 12.59 -11.98
N LEU A 427 11.08 13.27 -11.77
CA LEU A 427 12.32 12.66 -11.31
C LEU A 427 12.58 13.01 -9.85
N VAL A 428 12.68 12.00 -8.98
CA VAL A 428 12.98 12.15 -7.56
C VAL A 428 14.40 11.64 -7.29
N ILE A 429 15.29 12.56 -6.91
CA ILE A 429 16.67 12.26 -6.51
C ILE A 429 16.78 12.38 -4.98
N CYS A 430 16.92 11.25 -4.31
CA CYS A 430 16.81 11.16 -2.86
C CYS A 430 17.87 10.25 -2.21
N HIS A 431 17.51 9.59 -1.11
CA HIS A 431 18.40 8.78 -0.26
C HIS A 431 17.86 7.36 -0.13
N GLN A 432 18.71 6.42 0.29
CA GLN A 432 18.34 5.01 0.37
C GLN A 432 17.08 4.73 1.21
N ALA A 433 17.00 5.25 2.45
CA ALA A 433 15.82 5.04 3.31
C ALA A 433 14.55 5.70 2.77
N VAL A 434 14.69 6.86 2.12
CA VAL A 434 13.60 7.61 1.50
C VAL A 434 13.05 6.87 0.28
N ALA A 435 13.93 6.43 -0.62
CA ALA A 435 13.56 5.66 -1.80
C ALA A 435 12.82 4.38 -1.41
N ARG A 436 13.26 3.69 -0.35
CA ARG A 436 12.55 2.52 0.20
C ARG A 436 11.12 2.84 0.62
N CYS A 437 10.87 3.98 1.26
CA CYS A 437 9.52 4.36 1.69
C CYS A 437 8.61 4.68 0.50
N ILE A 438 9.14 5.36 -0.53
CA ILE A 438 8.42 5.64 -1.78
C ILE A 438 8.09 4.33 -2.51
N LEU A 439 9.06 3.42 -2.63
CA LEU A 439 8.86 2.11 -3.24
C LEU A 439 7.86 1.28 -2.44
N ALA A 440 7.93 1.31 -1.11
CA ALA A 440 6.99 0.57 -0.28
C ALA A 440 5.54 1.01 -0.52
N TYR A 441 5.30 2.31 -0.73
CA TYR A 441 4.00 2.79 -1.15
C TYR A 441 3.61 2.21 -2.52
N PHE A 442 4.37 2.49 -3.58
CA PHE A 442 3.97 2.09 -4.94
C PHE A 442 3.89 0.57 -5.14
N LEU A 443 4.72 -0.20 -4.46
CA LEU A 443 4.81 -1.65 -4.56
C LEU A 443 3.99 -2.40 -3.51
N ASP A 444 3.20 -1.69 -2.70
CA ASP A 444 2.30 -2.25 -1.68
C ASP A 444 3.03 -3.20 -0.72
N LYS A 445 4.14 -2.71 -0.14
CA LYS A 445 5.00 -3.48 0.77
C LYS A 445 4.60 -3.25 2.22
N ASP A 446 4.61 -4.33 2.98
CA ASP A 446 4.40 -4.32 4.42
C ASP A 446 5.53 -3.62 5.18
N ALA A 447 5.25 -3.18 6.40
CA ALA A 447 6.18 -2.47 7.26
C ALA A 447 7.53 -3.20 7.45
N GLU A 448 7.53 -4.53 7.60
CA GLU A 448 8.75 -5.28 7.88
C GLU A 448 9.67 -5.42 6.66
N SER A 449 9.10 -5.40 5.46
CA SER A 449 9.90 -5.47 4.22
C SER A 449 10.48 -4.12 3.79
N VAL A 450 9.92 -2.98 4.19
CA VAL A 450 10.39 -1.64 3.82
C VAL A 450 11.90 -1.44 3.99
N PRO A 451 12.52 -1.75 5.16
CA PRO A 451 13.94 -1.51 5.38
C PRO A 451 14.89 -2.41 4.58
N ASN A 452 14.33 -3.41 3.88
CA ASN A 452 15.04 -4.45 3.15
C ASN A 452 14.86 -4.31 1.63
N ILE A 453 14.02 -3.40 1.15
CA ILE A 453 13.93 -3.09 -0.29
C ILE A 453 15.31 -2.65 -0.79
N GLU A 454 15.78 -3.27 -1.86
CA GLU A 454 17.06 -2.94 -2.48
C GLU A 454 16.92 -1.68 -3.33
N VAL A 455 17.81 -0.72 -3.07
CA VAL A 455 17.90 0.53 -3.85
C VAL A 455 19.39 0.82 -4.07
N PRO A 456 20.01 0.21 -5.09
CA PRO A 456 21.43 0.41 -5.39
C PRO A 456 21.76 1.86 -5.73
N LEU A 457 23.03 2.24 -5.57
CA LEU A 457 23.53 3.49 -6.16
C LEU A 457 23.55 3.35 -7.69
N HIS A 458 23.57 4.50 -8.36
CA HIS A 458 23.75 4.63 -9.81
C HIS A 458 22.74 3.86 -10.67
N THR A 459 21.54 3.67 -10.13
CA THR A 459 20.44 2.97 -10.78
C THR A 459 19.21 3.87 -10.78
N VAL A 460 18.58 4.01 -11.94
CA VAL A 460 17.28 4.67 -12.09
C VAL A 460 16.20 3.62 -11.96
N ILE A 461 15.22 3.89 -11.11
CA ILE A 461 14.03 3.07 -10.94
C ILE A 461 12.86 3.77 -11.62
N LYS A 462 12.36 3.20 -12.70
CA LYS A 462 11.19 3.69 -13.43
C LYS A 462 9.94 3.03 -12.87
N LEU A 463 9.02 3.84 -12.38
CA LEU A 463 7.73 3.42 -11.82
C LEU A 463 6.60 3.85 -12.75
N THR A 464 5.81 2.89 -13.21
CA THR A 464 4.61 3.13 -14.02
C THR A 464 3.40 2.63 -13.23
N PRO A 465 2.65 3.51 -12.54
CA PRO A 465 1.46 3.13 -11.80
C PRO A 465 0.40 2.51 -12.72
N MET A 466 -0.24 1.43 -12.27
CA MET A 466 -1.28 0.71 -13.01
C MET A 466 -2.49 0.45 -12.11
N ALA A 467 -3.61 0.03 -12.68
CA ALA A 467 -4.84 -0.21 -11.93
C ALA A 467 -4.71 -1.25 -10.80
N TYR A 468 -3.89 -2.28 -10.99
CA TYR A 468 -3.70 -3.37 -10.03
C TYR A 468 -2.32 -3.36 -9.34
N GLY A 469 -1.56 -2.26 -9.45
CA GLY A 469 -0.23 -2.20 -8.86
C GLY A 469 0.67 -1.14 -9.50
N CYS A 470 1.94 -1.48 -9.65
CA CYS A 470 2.94 -0.62 -10.26
C CYS A 470 3.96 -1.49 -11.00
N MET A 471 4.31 -1.10 -12.22
CA MET A 471 5.43 -1.69 -12.94
C MET A 471 6.70 -0.98 -12.49
N MET A 472 7.71 -1.76 -12.11
CA MET A 472 9.00 -1.24 -11.70
C MET A 472 10.07 -1.75 -12.66
N GLU A 473 10.89 -0.84 -13.15
CA GLU A 473 12.04 -1.18 -13.98
C GLU A 473 13.30 -0.62 -13.36
N SER A 474 14.33 -1.45 -13.21
CA SER A 474 15.64 -1.02 -12.70
C SER A 474 16.62 -0.86 -13.85
N ILE A 475 17.23 0.31 -13.94
CA ILE A 475 18.06 0.75 -15.06
C ILE A 475 19.41 1.23 -14.51
N PRO A 476 20.42 0.34 -14.40
CA PRO A 476 21.77 0.71 -13.99
C PRO A 476 22.46 1.51 -15.10
N LEU A 477 23.03 2.68 -14.76
CA LEU A 477 23.66 3.58 -15.74
C LEU A 477 25.16 3.30 -15.99
N SER A 478 25.61 2.05 -15.83
CA SER A 478 26.99 1.60 -16.11
C SER A 478 28.11 2.39 -15.40
N VAL A 479 27.82 3.02 -14.25
CA VAL A 479 28.82 3.69 -13.40
C VAL A 479 28.99 2.89 -12.12
N ARG A 480 30.22 2.44 -11.82
CA ARG A 480 30.53 1.67 -10.60
C ARG A 480 30.25 2.51 -9.34
N ALA A 481 29.80 1.83 -8.28
CA ALA A 481 29.59 2.42 -6.96
C ALA A 481 29.79 1.36 -5.87
N VAL A 482 30.10 1.82 -4.66
CA VAL A 482 30.14 0.98 -3.47
C VAL A 482 28.75 0.44 -3.12
N ASN A 483 28.72 -0.77 -2.58
CA ASN A 483 27.50 -1.31 -2.00
C ASN A 483 27.25 -0.68 -0.61
N THR A 484 26.00 -0.29 -0.37
CA THR A 484 25.51 0.29 0.90
C THR A 484 24.31 -0.49 1.44
N TYR A 485 24.00 -1.64 0.84
CA TYR A 485 22.97 -2.54 1.31
C TYR A 485 23.52 -3.45 2.41
N HIS A 486 22.74 -3.57 3.49
CA HIS A 486 23.02 -4.50 4.59
C HIS A 486 21.79 -5.37 4.78
N SER A 487 21.95 -6.67 4.55
CA SER A 487 20.94 -7.69 4.78
C SER A 487 20.70 -7.88 6.27
N LYS A 488 19.50 -8.35 6.64
CA LYS A 488 19.19 -8.69 8.03
C LYS A 488 20.05 -9.89 8.46
N PRO A 489 20.86 -9.76 9.52
CA PRO A 489 21.69 -10.86 9.98
C PRO A 489 20.86 -11.93 10.67
N LYS A 490 21.30 -13.19 10.56
CA LYS A 490 20.64 -14.33 11.24
C LYS A 490 20.67 -14.22 12.76
N ASN A 491 21.77 -13.69 13.31
CA ASN A 491 21.94 -13.45 14.75
C ASN A 491 21.92 -11.94 15.04
N CYS A 492 20.98 -11.50 15.87
CA CYS A 492 20.83 -10.10 16.31
C CYS A 492 21.23 -9.90 17.78
N ALA A 493 22.12 -10.75 18.33
CA ALA A 493 22.64 -10.60 19.67
C ALA A 493 23.67 -9.43 19.76
N PRO A 494 23.71 -8.67 20.87
CA PRO A 494 24.63 -7.56 21.06
C PRO A 494 26.12 -7.95 21.01
N ASN A 495 26.44 -9.16 21.46
CA ASN A 495 27.81 -9.67 21.56
C ASN A 495 28.30 -10.39 20.29
N ARG A 496 27.54 -10.34 19.18
CA ARG A 496 27.95 -11.02 17.95
C ARG A 496 29.22 -10.37 17.38
N SER A 497 30.10 -11.17 16.78
CA SER A 497 31.18 -10.62 15.95
C SER A 497 30.54 -9.81 14.83
N VAL A 498 30.90 -8.54 14.71
CA VAL A 498 30.61 -7.77 13.50
C VAL A 498 31.40 -8.47 12.40
N ALA A 499 30.73 -9.30 11.61
CA ALA A 499 31.33 -9.75 10.37
C ALA A 499 31.74 -8.47 9.65
N GLU A 500 33.03 -8.34 9.32
CA GLU A 500 33.46 -7.26 8.44
C GLU A 500 32.50 -7.28 7.24
N PRO A 501 32.01 -6.11 6.78
CA PRO A 501 31.22 -6.08 5.55
C PRO A 501 32.02 -6.93 4.58
N SER A 502 31.46 -8.06 4.15
CA SER A 502 32.22 -9.02 3.39
C SER A 502 32.89 -8.20 2.30
N ASN A 503 34.22 -8.20 2.27
CA ASN A 503 35.01 -7.77 1.12
C ASN A 503 34.75 -8.72 -0.06
N GLN A 504 33.50 -9.17 -0.25
CA GLN A 504 32.86 -9.05 -1.54
C GLN A 504 32.74 -7.53 -1.82
N PHE A 505 33.81 -6.80 -2.14
CA PHE A 505 34.32 -6.83 -3.53
C PHE A 505 33.83 -8.06 -4.29
N GLY A 506 32.51 -8.14 -4.48
CA GLY A 506 32.08 -8.47 -5.80
C GLY A 506 32.70 -7.37 -6.63
N GLU A 507 33.83 -7.68 -7.28
CA GLU A 507 33.72 -7.74 -8.73
C GLU A 507 32.28 -8.19 -9.03
N LEU A 508 31.40 -7.22 -9.21
CA LEU A 508 30.61 -7.30 -10.41
C LEU A 508 31.69 -7.51 -11.47
N ASP A 509 31.90 -8.78 -11.83
CA ASP A 509 32.46 -9.23 -13.10
C ASP A 509 31.52 -8.69 -14.19
N LEU A 510 31.44 -7.38 -14.23
CA LEU A 510 31.30 -6.61 -15.42
C LEU A 510 32.76 -6.43 -15.87
N GLU A 511 33.32 -7.52 -16.43
CA GLU A 511 33.93 -7.36 -17.74
C GLU A 511 33.04 -6.39 -18.55
N PRO A 512 33.57 -5.56 -19.45
CA PRO A 512 32.75 -4.71 -20.30
C PRO A 512 31.90 -5.58 -21.25
N LYS A 513 30.91 -6.26 -20.70
CA LYS A 513 29.76 -6.84 -21.37
C LYS A 513 28.90 -5.63 -21.66
N THR A 514 28.97 -5.23 -22.90
CA THR A 514 28.08 -4.34 -23.62
C THR A 514 26.62 -4.80 -23.51
N VAL A 515 26.03 -4.88 -22.31
CA VAL A 515 24.58 -5.02 -22.12
C VAL A 515 24.21 -4.42 -20.75
N SER A 516 23.65 -3.20 -20.76
CA SER A 516 22.85 -2.69 -19.65
C SER A 516 21.61 -3.60 -19.55
N THR A 517 21.63 -4.57 -18.63
CA THR A 517 20.51 -5.49 -18.44
C THR A 517 19.38 -4.78 -17.69
N ARG A 518 18.45 -4.20 -18.45
CA ARG A 518 17.18 -3.68 -17.93
C ARG A 518 16.39 -4.83 -17.32
N THR A 519 16.10 -4.74 -16.02
CA THR A 519 15.26 -5.72 -15.33
C THR A 519 13.88 -5.11 -15.12
N GLN A 520 12.86 -5.73 -15.71
CA GLN A 520 11.46 -5.35 -15.52
C GLN A 520 10.81 -6.29 -14.52
N ILE A 521 10.16 -5.72 -13.50
CA ILE A 521 9.41 -6.46 -12.50
C ILE A 521 8.00 -5.85 -12.37
N ILE A 522 6.99 -6.69 -12.59
CA ILE A 522 5.59 -6.29 -12.34
C ILE A 522 5.20 -6.73 -10.94
N TYR A 523 4.88 -5.76 -10.09
CA TYR A 523 4.32 -5.98 -8.77
C TYR A 523 2.79 -5.79 -8.83
N GLN A 524 2.06 -6.82 -8.40
CA GLN A 524 0.63 -6.69 -8.10
C GLN A 524 0.44 -6.48 -6.59
N ASN A 525 -0.71 -5.93 -6.20
CA ASN A 525 -1.12 -5.55 -4.84
C ASN A 525 -1.20 -6.72 -3.81
N SER A 526 -0.51 -7.84 -4.03
CA SER A 526 -0.22 -8.86 -3.01
C SER A 526 1.24 -8.78 -2.53
N GLY A 527 1.97 -7.74 -2.92
CA GLY A 527 3.41 -7.60 -2.71
C GLY A 527 4.26 -8.59 -3.50
N THR A 528 3.63 -9.49 -4.28
CA THR A 528 4.28 -10.59 -5.02
C THR A 528 4.67 -10.12 -6.42
N ALA A 529 5.94 -10.37 -6.80
CA ALA A 529 6.38 -10.18 -8.17
C ALA A 529 5.80 -11.31 -9.04
N ILE A 530 5.13 -10.95 -10.15
CA ILE A 530 4.45 -11.93 -11.02
C ILE A 530 5.23 -12.20 -12.29
N LYS A 531 6.07 -11.26 -12.71
CA LYS A 531 6.83 -11.40 -13.95
C LYS A 531 8.14 -10.64 -13.86
N THR A 532 9.24 -11.37 -14.04
CA THR A 532 10.61 -10.87 -14.19
C THR A 532 11.06 -11.19 -15.61
N THR A 533 11.38 -10.16 -16.40
CA THR A 533 11.92 -10.31 -17.75
C THR A 533 13.20 -9.50 -17.88
N ASP A 534 14.25 -10.12 -18.41
CA ASP A 534 15.46 -9.44 -18.86
C ASP A 534 15.31 -8.96 -20.32
N THR A 535 16.29 -8.22 -20.81
CA THR A 535 16.36 -7.69 -22.19
C THR A 535 16.30 -8.77 -23.29
N SER A 536 16.35 -10.06 -22.96
CA SER A 536 16.22 -11.17 -23.92
C SER A 536 14.79 -11.74 -24.04
N GLY A 537 13.84 -11.24 -23.24
CA GLY A 537 12.44 -11.68 -23.26
C GLY A 537 12.20 -13.05 -22.63
N ASN A 538 13.21 -13.67 -22.02
CA ASN A 538 13.08 -14.92 -21.30
C ASN A 538 12.39 -14.71 -19.95
N GLN A 539 11.38 -15.54 -19.65
CA GLN A 539 10.75 -15.58 -18.33
C GLN A 539 11.73 -16.18 -17.32
N MET A 540 12.15 -15.41 -16.32
CA MET A 540 12.82 -15.99 -15.16
C MET A 540 11.77 -16.57 -14.20
N GLN A 541 12.03 -17.79 -13.68
CA GLN A 541 11.16 -18.41 -12.69
C GLN A 541 11.14 -17.59 -11.38
N PRO A 542 10.01 -17.56 -10.65
CA PRO A 542 9.95 -16.86 -9.37
C PRO A 542 11.00 -17.40 -8.40
N LEU A 543 11.70 -16.49 -7.71
CA LEU A 543 12.60 -16.84 -6.63
C LEU A 543 11.78 -17.46 -5.49
N ASP A 544 11.96 -18.76 -5.27
CA ASP A 544 11.38 -19.48 -4.15
C ASP A 544 11.88 -18.89 -2.82
N ASN A 545 10.95 -18.31 -2.05
CA ASN A 545 11.18 -18.06 -0.63
C ASN A 545 11.19 -19.40 0.11
N VAL A 546 12.38 -19.94 0.32
CA VAL A 546 12.60 -21.00 1.30
C VAL A 546 12.48 -20.40 2.70
N ALA A 547 11.29 -20.50 3.31
CA ALA A 547 11.07 -20.82 4.72
C ALA A 547 9.61 -20.53 5.14
N SER A 548 8.79 -21.58 5.23
CA SER A 548 7.84 -21.80 6.35
C SER A 548 7.06 -23.11 6.12
N ASP A 549 7.61 -24.17 6.70
CA ASP A 549 7.01 -25.37 7.27
C ASP A 549 5.64 -25.90 6.80
N THR A 550 5.76 -27.13 6.32
CA THR A 550 4.98 -28.34 6.62
C THR A 550 4.03 -28.27 7.83
N ILE A 551 2.90 -28.99 7.68
CA ILE A 551 1.89 -29.43 8.67
C ILE A 551 0.52 -28.75 8.47
N LEU A 552 -0.35 -29.37 7.65
CA LEU A 552 -1.67 -29.90 8.06
C LEU A 552 -2.39 -30.59 6.87
N ASN A 553 -2.54 -31.91 7.03
CA ASN A 553 -3.62 -32.83 6.58
C ASN A 553 -3.93 -32.92 5.07
N ASN A 554 -3.73 -34.05 4.38
CA ASN A 554 -4.11 -35.44 4.71
C ASN A 554 -5.55 -35.57 5.22
N SER A 555 -6.50 -35.41 4.30
CA SER A 555 -7.77 -36.14 4.29
C SER A 555 -8.46 -35.90 2.95
N PHE A 556 -8.33 -36.85 2.02
CA PHE A 556 -9.40 -37.35 1.13
C PHE A 556 -8.78 -38.38 0.19
N SER A 557 -8.72 -39.61 0.68
CA SER A 557 -8.61 -40.81 -0.15
C SER A 557 -9.95 -41.07 -0.84
N SER A 558 -9.84 -41.72 -2.00
CA SER A 558 -10.93 -42.25 -2.84
C SER A 558 -11.63 -41.23 -3.70
N VAL A 559 -11.30 -41.21 -4.99
CA VAL A 559 -12.13 -41.83 -6.04
C VAL A 559 -11.41 -41.65 -7.39
N HIS A 560 -11.31 -42.75 -8.13
CA HIS A 560 -10.90 -42.88 -9.54
C HIS A 560 -9.41 -42.85 -9.93
N ASP A 561 -8.72 -43.96 -9.62
CA ASP A 561 -7.94 -44.66 -10.64
C ASP A 561 -8.90 -45.29 -11.65
N SER A 562 -8.75 -44.97 -12.94
CA SER A 562 -8.97 -45.87 -14.08
C SER A 562 -8.72 -45.15 -15.40
N LEU A 563 -7.89 -45.76 -16.24
CA LEU A 563 -7.75 -45.58 -17.69
C LEU A 563 -6.85 -44.42 -18.17
N THR A 564 -5.56 -44.72 -18.36
CA THR A 564 -4.92 -44.55 -19.68
C THR A 564 -3.57 -45.28 -19.74
N LYS A 565 -3.62 -46.52 -20.25
CA LYS A 565 -2.49 -47.25 -20.84
C LYS A 565 -2.93 -47.70 -22.23
N GLN A 566 -2.01 -47.63 -23.19
CA GLN A 566 -2.15 -47.90 -24.64
C GLN A 566 -2.74 -46.69 -25.41
N ALA A 567 -2.16 -46.21 -26.50
CA ALA A 567 -1.28 -46.87 -27.46
C ALA A 567 -0.24 -45.90 -28.05
N SER A 568 0.89 -46.49 -28.41
CA SER A 568 1.91 -45.95 -29.29
C SER A 568 1.45 -45.93 -30.76
N ASP A 569 2.20 -45.18 -31.56
CA ASP A 569 2.48 -45.38 -32.99
C ASP A 569 1.69 -44.58 -34.07
N VAL A 570 2.48 -43.73 -34.75
CA VAL A 570 2.53 -43.51 -36.23
C VAL A 570 1.37 -42.66 -36.82
N ASN A 571 1.53 -41.64 -37.67
CA ASN A 571 2.60 -41.02 -38.48
C ASN A 571 2.16 -39.56 -38.83
N PRO A 572 3.04 -38.70 -39.38
CA PRO A 572 2.74 -37.32 -39.76
C PRO A 572 2.32 -37.20 -41.23
N THR A 573 1.40 -36.28 -41.56
CA THR A 573 1.42 -35.37 -42.73
C THR A 573 0.12 -34.57 -42.86
N ASN A 574 0.29 -33.36 -43.42
CA ASN A 574 -0.64 -32.29 -43.80
C ASN A 574 -1.16 -31.34 -42.71
#